data_AF-A0A2G8KVB0-F1
#
_entry.id   AF-A0A2G8KVB0-F1
#
_cell.length_a   1.000
_cell.length_b   1.000
_cell.length_c   1.000
_cell.angle_alpha   90.00
_cell.angle_beta   90.00
_cell.angle_gamma   90.00
#
_symmetry.space_group_name_H-M   'P 1'
#
loop_
_entity.id
_entity.type
_entity.pdbx_description
1 polymer ?
#
loop_
_entity_poly.entity_id
_entity_poly.type
_entity_poly.pdbx_seq_one_letter_code
_entity_poly.pdbx_strand_id
1 'polypeptide(L)'
;MANNHLSLMPVEDLTRDRIQETLDSLENGVDKMRELARVVKEDREAILNSLGSLLNSPILKDTKGAEREEIELRLDHLVKRCLGVEIEVQIIRNQSQQLAMERYLNSCLTEPKGPTDEGFQATLLECAADDQKEIRKKLQILLDKMEAMSGILSSFDPKLA
;
A
#
# COMPACT_ATOMS: atom_id res chain seq x y z
N MET A 1 -26.89 -34.51 -12.40
CA MET A 1 -26.27 -34.55 -13.73
C MET A 1 -25.73 -33.17 -14.04
N ALA A 2 -24.42 -33.00 -14.09
CA ALA A 2 -23.76 -31.87 -14.75
C ALA A 2 -22.40 -32.41 -15.19
N ASN A 3 -22.30 -32.74 -16.48
CA ASN A 3 -21.10 -33.32 -17.07
C ASN A 3 -19.98 -32.29 -17.10
N ASN A 4 -18.85 -32.66 -16.52
CA ASN A 4 -17.54 -32.08 -16.82
C ASN A 4 -17.25 -32.27 -18.30
N HIS A 5 -17.29 -31.18 -19.07
CA HIS A 5 -16.68 -31.14 -20.40
C HIS A 5 -15.68 -29.99 -20.44
N LEU A 6 -14.53 -30.19 -19.79
CA LEU A 6 -13.35 -29.37 -20.06
C LEU A 6 -12.82 -29.81 -21.43
N SER A 7 -13.37 -29.23 -22.49
CA SER A 7 -12.88 -29.40 -23.86
C SER A 7 -11.55 -28.66 -23.98
N LEU A 8 -10.45 -29.42 -23.95
CA LEU A 8 -9.13 -28.94 -24.34
C LEU A 8 -9.12 -28.73 -25.85
N MET A 9 -9.38 -27.48 -26.27
CA MET A 9 -9.28 -27.06 -27.67
C MET A 9 -7.89 -26.47 -27.95
N PRO A 10 -7.30 -26.66 -29.15
CA PRO A 10 -5.92 -26.30 -29.45
C PRO A 10 -5.66 -24.80 -29.34
N VAL A 11 -4.44 -24.45 -28.93
CA VAL A 11 -3.95 -23.10 -28.60
C VAL A 11 -3.81 -22.18 -29.83
N GLU A 12 -4.26 -22.61 -31.02
CA GLU A 12 -3.97 -21.95 -32.30
C GLU A 12 -4.99 -20.87 -32.71
N ASP A 13 -6.11 -20.72 -31.99
CA ASP A 13 -7.11 -19.66 -32.21
C ASP A 13 -7.47 -18.91 -30.91
N LEU A 14 -6.45 -18.38 -30.24
CA LEU A 14 -6.67 -17.29 -29.29
C LEU A 14 -6.91 -16.02 -30.11
N THR A 15 -8.17 -15.76 -30.47
CA THR A 15 -8.54 -14.51 -31.12
C THR A 15 -8.19 -13.34 -30.21
N ARG A 16 -7.79 -12.20 -30.80
CA ARG A 16 -7.54 -10.96 -30.07
C ARG A 16 -8.67 -10.65 -29.08
N ASP A 17 -9.90 -10.93 -29.49
CA ASP A 17 -11.11 -10.69 -28.70
C ASP A 17 -11.15 -11.56 -27.43
N ARG A 18 -10.80 -12.85 -27.51
CA ARG A 18 -10.74 -13.73 -26.33
C ARG A 18 -9.65 -13.31 -25.34
N ILE A 19 -8.52 -12.81 -25.85
CA ILE A 19 -7.46 -12.25 -25.01
C ILE A 19 -7.97 -11.01 -24.28
N GLN A 20 -8.65 -10.10 -24.98
CA GLN A 20 -9.24 -8.91 -24.36
C GLN A 20 -10.28 -9.27 -23.31
N GLU A 21 -11.21 -10.17 -23.61
CA GLU A 21 -12.21 -10.65 -22.63
C GLU A 21 -11.56 -11.24 -21.37
N THR A 22 -10.46 -11.97 -21.54
CA THR A 22 -9.70 -12.54 -20.42
C THR A 22 -9.00 -11.44 -19.61
N LEU A 23 -8.39 -10.45 -20.27
CA LEU A 23 -7.75 -9.31 -19.62
C LEU A 23 -8.77 -8.48 -18.84
N ASP A 24 -9.92 -8.16 -19.42
CA ASP A 24 -11.01 -7.43 -18.75
C ASP A 24 -11.50 -8.19 -17.50
N SER A 25 -11.59 -9.52 -17.58
CA SER A 25 -11.95 -10.37 -16.45
C SER A 25 -10.90 -10.33 -15.34
N LEU A 26 -9.61 -10.34 -15.71
CA LEU A 26 -8.49 -10.23 -14.77
C LEU A 26 -8.41 -8.85 -14.13
N GLU A 27 -8.62 -7.78 -14.89
CA GLU A 27 -8.67 -6.40 -14.39
C GLU A 27 -9.77 -6.26 -13.31
N ASN A 28 -10.98 -6.74 -13.61
CA ASN A 28 -12.07 -6.77 -12.64
C ASN A 28 -11.73 -7.65 -11.41
N GLY A 29 -11.01 -8.75 -11.61
CA GLY A 29 -10.51 -9.59 -10.52
C GLY A 29 -9.53 -8.85 -9.61
N VAL A 30 -8.61 -8.08 -10.18
CA VAL A 30 -7.66 -7.23 -9.46
C VAL A 30 -8.38 -6.14 -8.69
N ASP A 31 -9.35 -5.45 -9.31
CA ASP A 31 -10.12 -4.39 -8.65
C ASP A 31 -10.90 -4.92 -7.44
N LYS A 32 -11.55 -6.07 -7.58
CA LYS A 32 -12.22 -6.75 -6.45
C LYS A 32 -11.24 -7.12 -5.35
N MET A 33 -10.07 -7.64 -5.70
CA MET A 33 -9.02 -7.99 -4.72
C MET A 33 -8.54 -6.75 -3.96
N ARG A 34 -8.34 -5.63 -4.65
CA ARG A 34 -7.96 -4.35 -4.04
C ARG A 34 -9.04 -3.84 -3.08
N GLU A 35 -10.31 -3.95 -3.47
CA GLU A 35 -11.42 -3.54 -2.61
C GLU A 35 -11.56 -4.43 -1.37
N LEU A 36 -11.46 -5.75 -1.53
CA LEU A 36 -11.46 -6.68 -0.37
C LEU A 36 -10.32 -6.37 0.59
N ALA A 37 -9.12 -6.13 0.07
CA ALA A 37 -7.97 -5.77 0.89
C ALA A 37 -8.15 -4.41 1.60
N ARG A 38 -8.81 -3.43 0.96
CA ARG A 38 -9.21 -2.15 1.59
C ARG A 38 -10.15 -2.40 2.78
N VAL A 39 -11.21 -3.19 2.58
CA VAL A 39 -12.19 -3.51 3.63
C VAL A 39 -11.52 -4.19 4.83
N VAL A 40 -10.70 -5.23 4.60
CA VAL A 40 -10.04 -5.93 5.71
C VAL A 40 -9.07 -5.02 6.47
N LYS A 41 -8.42 -4.07 5.76
CA LYS A 41 -7.57 -3.07 6.41
C LYS A 41 -8.38 -2.12 7.31
N GLU A 42 -9.54 -1.65 6.85
CA GLU A 42 -10.44 -0.79 7.62
C GLU A 42 -11.03 -1.51 8.83
N ASP A 43 -11.46 -2.77 8.66
CA ASP A 43 -11.99 -3.59 9.75
C ASP A 43 -10.93 -3.81 10.84
N ARG A 44 -9.67 -4.07 10.44
CA ARG A 44 -8.54 -4.17 11.38
C ARG A 44 -8.37 -2.88 12.18
N GLU A 45 -8.38 -1.71 11.52
CA GLU A 45 -8.25 -0.42 12.18
C GLU A 45 -9.43 -0.15 13.14
N ALA A 46 -10.65 -0.49 12.73
CA ALA A 46 -11.84 -0.38 13.58
C ALA A 46 -11.76 -1.25 14.84
N ILE A 47 -11.26 -2.47 14.72
CA ILE A 47 -11.02 -3.36 15.86
C ILE A 47 -9.96 -2.78 16.79
N LEU A 48 -8.82 -2.32 16.27
CA LEU A 48 -7.76 -1.71 17.08
C LEU A 48 -8.24 -0.47 17.82
N ASN A 49 -9.04 0.39 17.17
CA ASN A 49 -9.63 1.57 17.80
C ASN A 49 -10.60 1.20 18.93
N SER A 50 -11.40 0.15 18.73
CA SER A 50 -12.32 -0.37 19.75
C SER A 50 -11.55 -0.95 20.95
N LEU A 51 -10.52 -1.76 20.71
CA LEU A 51 -9.65 -2.30 21.76
C LEU A 51 -8.92 -1.19 22.53
N GLY A 52 -8.42 -0.17 21.83
CA GLY A 52 -7.81 1.01 22.42
C GLY A 52 -8.79 1.80 23.30
N SER A 53 -10.05 1.93 22.89
CA SER A 53 -11.09 2.58 23.69
C SER A 53 -11.40 1.80 24.97
N LEU A 54 -11.43 0.46 24.90
CA LEU A 54 -11.61 -0.40 26.08
C LEU A 54 -10.44 -0.29 27.05
N LEU A 55 -9.20 -0.33 26.54
CA LEU A 55 -7.98 -0.16 27.33
C LEU A 55 -7.95 1.16 28.10
N ASN A 56 -8.47 2.22 27.49
CA ASN A 56 -8.51 3.56 28.10
C ASN A 56 -9.78 3.85 28.90
N SER A 57 -10.72 2.91 28.96
CA SER A 57 -12.02 3.11 29.58
C SER A 57 -11.90 3.38 31.09
N PRO A 58 -12.72 4.28 31.66
CA PRO A 58 -12.76 4.50 33.11
C PRO A 58 -13.12 3.22 33.87
N ILE A 59 -14.01 2.41 33.30
CA ILE A 59 -14.47 1.14 33.89
C ILE A 59 -13.29 0.21 34.16
N LEU A 60 -12.42 -0.01 33.16
CA LEU A 60 -11.26 -0.88 33.33
C LEU A 60 -10.25 -0.31 34.35
N LYS A 61 -10.11 1.02 34.42
CA LYS A 61 -9.25 1.67 35.41
C LYS A 61 -9.74 1.45 36.84
N ASP A 62 -11.06 1.41 37.01
CA ASP A 62 -11.72 1.19 38.30
C ASP A 62 -11.82 -0.30 38.68
N THR A 63 -11.73 -1.23 37.72
CA THR A 63 -11.59 -2.67 37.97
C THR A 63 -10.27 -2.96 38.69
N LYS A 64 -10.30 -3.88 39.67
CA LYS A 64 -9.15 -4.20 40.53
C LYS A 64 -8.94 -5.70 40.66
N GLY A 65 -7.72 -6.09 41.01
CA GLY A 65 -7.38 -7.47 41.33
C GLY A 65 -7.46 -8.40 40.12
N ALA A 66 -7.79 -9.68 40.38
CA ALA A 66 -7.73 -10.75 39.39
C ALA A 66 -8.60 -10.51 38.15
N GLU A 67 -9.78 -9.88 38.31
CA GLU A 67 -10.69 -9.58 37.20
C GLU A 67 -10.04 -8.60 36.21
N ARG A 68 -9.32 -7.59 36.72
CA ARG A 68 -8.61 -6.63 35.89
C ARG A 68 -7.50 -7.31 35.10
N GLU A 69 -6.71 -8.14 35.76
CA GLU A 69 -5.57 -8.85 35.15
C GLU A 69 -6.04 -9.78 34.01
N GLU A 70 -7.15 -10.49 34.22
CA GLU A 70 -7.76 -11.34 33.17
C GLU A 70 -8.19 -10.51 31.95
N ILE A 71 -8.83 -9.36 32.17
CA ILE A 71 -9.26 -8.47 31.09
C ILE A 71 -8.06 -7.88 30.35
N GLU A 72 -7.04 -7.40 31.06
CA GLU A 72 -5.83 -6.82 30.46
C GLU A 72 -5.07 -7.87 29.62
N LEU A 73 -4.92 -9.10 30.11
CA LEU A 73 -4.32 -10.20 29.36
C LEU A 73 -5.10 -10.53 28.08
N ARG A 74 -6.44 -10.54 28.17
CA ARG A 74 -7.29 -10.79 27.01
C ARG A 74 -7.21 -9.66 25.98
N LEU A 75 -7.18 -8.41 26.43
CA LEU A 75 -7.01 -7.25 25.56
C LEU A 75 -5.65 -7.28 24.85
N ASP A 76 -4.56 -7.54 25.59
CA ASP A 76 -3.21 -7.67 25.01
C ASP A 76 -3.16 -8.75 23.93
N HIS A 77 -3.72 -9.93 24.20
CA HIS A 77 -3.77 -11.01 23.22
C HIS A 77 -4.57 -10.65 21.96
N LEU A 78 -5.71 -9.95 22.11
CA LEU A 78 -6.51 -9.49 20.98
C LEU A 78 -5.78 -8.42 20.16
N VAL A 79 -5.12 -7.48 20.82
CA VAL A 79 -4.29 -6.45 20.17
C VAL A 79 -3.19 -7.12 19.36
N LYS A 80 -2.41 -8.03 19.96
CA LYS A 80 -1.33 -8.74 19.25
C LYS A 80 -1.82 -9.51 18.03
N ARG A 81 -2.94 -10.22 18.16
CA ARG A 81 -3.55 -10.95 17.04
C ARG A 81 -4.03 -10.03 15.92
N CYS A 82 -4.61 -8.88 16.27
CA CYS A 82 -5.06 -7.90 15.30
C CYS A 82 -3.89 -7.18 14.61
N LEU A 83 -2.80 -6.91 15.34
CA LEU A 83 -1.58 -6.35 14.78
C LEU A 83 -0.94 -7.30 13.75
N GLY A 84 -1.03 -8.62 13.97
CA GLY A 84 -0.54 -9.64 13.04
C GLY A 84 -1.31 -9.76 11.71
N VAL A 85 -2.47 -9.09 11.57
CA VAL A 85 -3.16 -8.96 10.28
C VAL A 85 -2.56 -7.75 9.56
N GLU A 86 -1.60 -7.97 8.67
CA GLU A 86 -0.96 -6.91 7.88
C GLU A 86 -1.37 -7.02 6.41
N ILE A 87 -2.02 -5.98 5.89
CA ILE A 87 -2.50 -5.92 4.51
C ILE A 87 -2.04 -4.60 3.91
N GLU A 88 -1.27 -4.70 2.83
CA GLU A 88 -0.78 -3.55 2.09
C GLU A 88 -1.23 -3.64 0.63
N VAL A 89 -2.00 -2.64 0.18
CA VAL A 89 -2.36 -2.47 -1.23
C VAL A 89 -1.56 -1.31 -1.78
N GLN A 90 -0.64 -1.60 -2.68
CA GLN A 90 0.24 -0.60 -3.26
C GLN A 90 -0.30 -0.09 -4.60
N ILE A 91 0.01 1.16 -4.92
CA ILE A 91 -0.25 1.75 -6.23
C ILE A 91 1.09 1.85 -6.94
N ILE A 92 1.26 1.02 -7.97
CA ILE A 92 2.43 1.10 -8.84
C ILE A 92 2.35 2.39 -9.63
N ARG A 93 3.41 3.19 -9.58
CA ARG A 93 3.54 4.39 -10.40
C ARG A 93 4.27 4.05 -11.70
N ASN A 94 3.91 4.72 -12.77
CA ASN A 94 4.58 4.51 -14.05
C ASN A 94 5.92 5.27 -14.10
N GLN A 95 6.73 4.99 -15.12
CA GLN A 95 8.05 5.58 -15.30
C GLN A 95 8.03 7.12 -15.33
N SER A 96 7.01 7.74 -15.94
CA SER A 96 6.93 9.21 -15.98
C SER A 96 6.65 9.82 -14.61
N GLN A 97 5.84 9.17 -13.78
CA GLN A 97 5.60 9.56 -12.39
C GLN A 97 6.86 9.36 -11.54
N GLN A 98 7.63 8.29 -11.76
CA GLN A 98 8.90 8.07 -11.07
C GLN A 98 9.93 9.14 -11.42
N LEU A 99 10.13 9.43 -12.72
CA LEU A 99 11.02 10.50 -13.18
C LEU A 99 10.62 11.88 -12.66
N ALA A 100 9.32 12.17 -12.58
CA ALA A 100 8.84 13.40 -11.97
C ALA A 100 9.21 13.48 -10.49
N MET A 101 9.12 12.37 -9.76
CA MET A 101 9.46 12.34 -8.35
C MET A 101 10.97 12.44 -8.09
N GLU A 102 11.79 11.85 -8.96
CA GLU A 102 13.25 12.06 -8.97
C GLU A 102 13.60 13.55 -9.17
N ARG A 103 12.89 14.24 -10.07
CA ARG A 103 13.09 15.69 -10.28
C ARG A 103 12.79 16.51 -9.04
N TYR A 104 11.66 16.22 -8.36
CA TYR A 104 11.34 16.89 -7.11
C TYR A 104 12.37 16.60 -6.02
N LEU A 105 12.82 15.36 -5.89
CA LEU A 105 13.85 14.98 -4.92
C LEU A 105 15.17 15.70 -5.21
N ASN A 106 15.58 15.79 -6.48
CA ASN A 106 16.77 16.51 -6.91
C ASN A 106 16.67 18.01 -6.59
N SER A 107 15.49 18.62 -6.70
CA SER A 107 15.26 20.02 -6.32
C SER A 107 15.44 20.28 -4.82
N CYS A 108 15.38 19.24 -3.97
CA CYS A 108 15.66 19.35 -2.53
C CYS A 108 17.15 19.23 -2.20
N LEU A 109 18.02 18.90 -3.16
CA LEU A 109 19.45 18.73 -2.95
C LEU A 109 20.19 20.04 -3.18
N THR A 110 21.17 20.32 -2.33
CA THR A 110 22.12 21.42 -2.54
C THR A 110 22.95 21.19 -3.81
N GLU A 111 23.25 19.91 -4.10
CA GLU A 111 23.92 19.46 -5.32
C GLU A 111 23.00 18.44 -6.02
N PRO A 112 22.25 18.86 -7.06
CA PRO A 112 21.36 17.97 -7.78
C PRO A 112 22.11 16.84 -8.50
N LYS A 113 21.61 15.61 -8.40
CA LYS A 113 22.18 14.44 -9.08
C LYS A 113 21.57 14.18 -10.46
N GLY A 114 20.68 15.06 -10.91
CA GLY A 114 19.92 14.94 -12.15
C GLY A 114 19.05 16.18 -12.39
N PRO A 115 18.10 16.09 -13.35
CA PRO A 115 17.20 17.20 -13.65
C PRO A 115 16.39 17.61 -12.43
N THR A 116 16.14 18.91 -12.28
CA THR A 116 15.33 19.50 -11.21
C THR A 116 14.02 20.04 -11.77
N ASP A 117 13.03 20.20 -10.89
CA ASP A 117 11.84 21.00 -11.17
C ASP A 117 12.02 22.41 -10.56
N GLU A 118 12.15 23.41 -11.43
CA GLU A 118 12.45 24.81 -11.04
C GLU A 118 11.28 25.46 -10.31
N GLY A 119 10.03 25.15 -10.69
CA GLY A 119 8.84 25.70 -10.06
C GLY A 119 8.69 25.19 -8.63
N PHE A 120 8.85 23.89 -8.45
CA PHE A 120 8.87 23.27 -7.13
C PHE A 120 10.05 23.78 -6.30
N GLN A 121 11.24 23.92 -6.88
CA GLN A 121 12.41 24.44 -6.16
C GLN A 121 12.16 25.86 -5.64
N ALA A 122 11.59 26.74 -6.47
CA ALA A 122 11.26 28.10 -6.07
C ALA A 122 10.29 28.12 -4.86
N THR A 123 9.19 27.37 -4.92
CA THR A 123 8.23 27.26 -3.81
C THR A 123 8.86 26.61 -2.56
N LEU A 124 9.74 25.62 -2.74
CA LEU A 124 10.41 24.94 -1.63
C LEU A 124 11.36 25.89 -0.88
N LEU A 125 12.06 26.77 -1.59
CA LEU A 125 12.96 27.75 -0.98
C LEU A 125 12.24 28.79 -0.12
N GLU A 126 10.93 29.01 -0.37
CA GLU A 126 10.08 29.87 0.46
C GLU A 126 9.64 29.20 1.78
N CYS A 127 9.84 27.88 1.91
CA CYS A 127 9.48 27.14 3.11
C CYS A 127 10.55 27.24 4.20
N ALA A 128 10.17 26.97 5.45
CA ALA A 128 11.13 26.88 6.55
C ALA A 128 12.10 25.70 6.34
N ALA A 129 13.33 25.84 6.84
CA ALA A 129 14.37 24.83 6.66
C ALA A 129 13.98 23.43 7.18
N ASP A 130 13.16 23.36 8.23
CA ASP A 130 12.68 22.08 8.75
C ASP A 130 11.60 21.45 7.85
N ASP A 131 10.72 22.25 7.25
CA ASP A 131 9.77 21.78 6.25
C ASP A 131 10.50 21.23 5.01
N GLN A 132 11.56 21.92 4.57
CA GLN A 132 12.40 21.47 3.46
C GLN A 132 13.02 20.08 3.74
N LYS A 133 13.52 19.84 4.96
CA LYS A 133 14.06 18.54 5.37
C LYS A 133 12.98 17.45 5.38
N GLU A 134 11.80 17.76 5.92
CA GLU A 134 10.70 16.80 5.99
C GLU A 134 10.16 16.45 4.61
N ILE A 135 10.01 17.43 3.71
CA ILE A 135 9.61 17.22 2.32
C ILE A 135 10.63 16.31 1.62
N ARG A 136 11.93 16.62 1.75
CA ARG A 136 13.00 15.78 1.17
C ARG A 136 12.92 14.33 1.67
N LYS A 137 12.76 14.14 2.98
CA LYS A 137 12.66 12.82 3.60
C LYS A 137 11.44 12.04 3.07
N LYS A 138 10.29 12.71 2.94
CA LYS A 138 9.07 12.11 2.38
C LYS A 138 9.27 11.71 0.91
N LEU A 139 9.86 12.57 0.09
CA LEU A 139 10.15 12.27 -1.31
C LEU A 139 11.09 11.07 -1.46
N GLN A 140 12.14 10.99 -0.64
CA GLN A 140 13.05 9.84 -0.64
C GLN A 140 12.31 8.55 -0.29
N ILE A 141 11.53 8.54 0.81
CA ILE A 141 10.75 7.36 1.22
C ILE A 141 9.78 6.92 0.12
N LEU A 142 9.14 7.87 -0.55
CA LEU A 142 8.23 7.55 -1.65
C LEU A 142 8.99 6.95 -2.82
N LEU A 143 10.19 7.44 -3.15
CA LEU A 143 10.97 6.96 -4.29
C LEU A 143 11.48 5.55 -4.05
N ASP A 144 12.04 5.30 -2.85
CA ASP A 144 12.50 3.98 -2.43
C ASP A 144 11.36 2.94 -2.50
N LYS A 145 10.13 3.35 -2.12
CA LYS A 145 8.93 2.50 -2.23
C LYS A 145 8.54 2.19 -3.69
N MET A 146 8.74 3.14 -4.61
CA MET A 146 8.46 2.93 -6.03
C MET A 146 9.48 1.98 -6.66
N GLU A 147 10.77 2.15 -6.35
CA GLU A 147 11.85 1.29 -6.87
C GLU A 147 11.72 -0.16 -6.40
N ALA A 148 11.42 -0.38 -5.11
CA ALA A 148 11.20 -1.72 -4.57
C ALA A 148 10.08 -2.49 -5.30
N MET A 149 9.09 -1.75 -5.81
CA MET A 149 7.92 -2.30 -6.50
C MET A 149 8.18 -2.56 -7.99
N SER A 150 8.97 -1.69 -8.65
CA SER A 150 9.47 -1.93 -10.01
C SER A 150 10.29 -3.22 -10.09
N GLY A 151 11.06 -3.54 -9.04
CA GLY A 151 11.76 -4.83 -8.92
C GLY A 151 10.83 -6.05 -9.05
N ILE A 152 9.62 -5.99 -8.51
CA ILE A 152 8.63 -7.07 -8.60
C ILE A 152 8.07 -7.17 -10.03
N LEU A 153 7.78 -6.04 -10.69
CA LEU A 153 7.31 -6.03 -12.08
C LEU A 153 8.37 -6.55 -13.07
N SER A 154 9.65 -6.20 -12.86
CA SER A 154 10.75 -6.69 -13.69
C SER A 154 10.88 -8.23 -13.67
N SER A 155 10.36 -8.88 -12.62
CA SER A 155 10.33 -10.35 -12.52
C SER A 155 9.25 -11.00 -13.38
N PHE A 156 8.22 -10.25 -13.78
CA PHE A 156 7.13 -10.71 -14.66
C PHE A 156 7.43 -10.39 -16.13
N ASP A 157 7.96 -9.21 -16.44
CA ASP A 157 8.52 -8.86 -17.75
C ASP A 157 9.55 -7.72 -17.58
N PRO A 158 10.81 -7.90 -17.99
CA PRO A 158 11.83 -6.85 -17.94
C PRO A 158 11.47 -5.57 -18.71
N LYS A 159 10.51 -5.64 -19.66
CA LYS A 159 10.04 -4.49 -20.43
C LYS A 159 8.91 -3.70 -19.77
N LEU A 160 8.34 -4.20 -18.67
CA LEU A 160 7.27 -3.56 -17.90
C LEU A 160 7.80 -2.71 -16.72
N ALA A 161 9.12 -2.66 -16.53
CA ALA A 161 9.81 -1.89 -15.50
C ALA A 161 10.10 -0.43 -15.93
#